data_AF-A0A1S3CXN6-F1
#
_entry.id   AF-A0A1S3CXN6-F1
#
_cell.length_a   1.000
_cell.length_b   1.000
_cell.length_c   1.000
_cell.angle_alpha   90.00
_cell.angle_beta   90.00
_cell.angle_gamma   90.00
#
_symmetry.space_group_name_H-M   'P 1'
#
loop_
_entity.id
_entity.type
_entity.pdbx_description
1 polymer ?
#
loop_
_entity_poly.entity_id
_entity_poly.type
_entity_poly.pdbx_seq_one_letter_code
_entity_poly.pdbx_strand_id
1 'polypeptide(L)'
;MALAQAPGITLLYWFLEDKPVEITWVSHMEHTFNSVLMLIEFFLYGAPLQGSDFYWVFSFNTVYILYSVVYYWMDGINMNGHKFIYRLLDWSNINTALLMCTMALSMFLLLHFTTTLLSKVKFWLCNKLVPKRLLTLPNKVTLV
;
A
#
# COMPACT_ATOMS: atom_id res chain seq x y z
N MET A 1 -5.47 4.39 -3.51
CA MET A 1 -3.99 4.36 -3.52
C MET A 1 -3.43 3.87 -2.18
N ALA A 2 -3.53 4.64 -1.09
CA ALA A 2 -2.93 4.28 0.22
C ALA A 2 -3.44 2.94 0.81
N LEU A 3 -4.70 2.61 0.53
CA LEU A 3 -5.40 1.46 1.10
C LEU A 3 -4.82 0.08 0.72
N ALA A 4 -4.18 -0.03 -0.45
CA ALA A 4 -3.46 -1.23 -0.87
C ALA A 4 -1.97 -1.15 -0.55
N GLN A 5 -1.42 0.07 -0.48
CA GLN A 5 0.01 0.29 -0.26
C GLN A 5 0.41 0.10 1.19
N ALA A 6 -0.30 0.68 2.16
CA ALA A 6 0.07 0.52 3.56
C ALA A 6 0.12 -0.96 3.97
N PRO A 7 -0.92 -1.78 3.71
CA PRO A 7 -0.87 -3.20 4.05
C PRO A 7 0.23 -3.96 3.30
N GLY A 8 0.47 -3.61 2.03
CA GLY A 8 1.55 -4.22 1.26
C GLY A 8 2.93 -3.91 1.85
N ILE A 9 3.20 -2.66 2.24
CA ILE A 9 4.46 -2.27 2.88
C ILE A 9 4.60 -2.96 4.25
N THR A 10 3.52 -3.09 5.02
CA THR A 10 3.50 -3.87 6.27
C THR A 10 3.93 -5.31 6.02
N LEU A 11 3.38 -5.96 4.99
CA LEU A 11 3.72 -7.34 4.67
C LEU A 11 5.19 -7.47 4.27
N LEU A 12 5.69 -6.59 3.40
CA LEU A 12 7.11 -6.59 3.02
C LEU A 12 8.01 -6.41 4.25
N TYR A 13 7.72 -5.43 5.10
CA TYR A 13 8.53 -5.11 6.27
C TYR A 13 8.56 -6.23 7.33
N TRP A 14 7.42 -6.87 7.61
CA TRP A 14 7.34 -7.88 8.66
C TRP A 14 7.76 -9.28 8.21
N PHE A 15 7.62 -9.61 6.93
CA PHE A 15 7.85 -10.96 6.43
C PHE A 15 9.09 -11.12 5.54
N LEU A 16 9.53 -10.06 4.87
CA LEU A 16 10.57 -10.16 3.83
C LEU A 16 11.79 -9.30 4.11
N GLU A 17 11.66 -8.20 4.83
CA GLU A 17 12.80 -7.41 5.24
C GLU A 17 13.56 -8.13 6.35
N ASP A 18 14.80 -8.53 6.04
CA ASP A 18 15.74 -9.00 7.04
C ASP A 18 16.14 -7.80 7.89
N LYS A 19 15.92 -7.85 9.21
CA LYS A 19 16.02 -6.66 10.07
C LYS A 19 17.40 -6.57 10.72
N PRO A 20 18.32 -5.71 10.25
CA PRO A 20 19.59 -5.45 10.93
C PRO A 20 19.46 -4.46 12.10
N VAL A 21 18.31 -3.80 12.27
CA VAL A 21 18.10 -2.69 13.24
C VAL A 21 17.01 -3.06 14.26
N GLU A 22 17.17 -2.59 15.50
CA GLU A 22 16.14 -2.69 16.55
C GLU A 22 14.80 -2.14 16.06
N ILE A 23 13.72 -2.86 16.34
CA ILE A 23 12.38 -2.42 15.95
C ILE A 23 12.02 -1.19 16.79
N THR A 24 12.07 -0.01 16.17
CA THR A 24 11.76 1.26 16.85
C THR A 24 10.26 1.53 16.93
N TRP A 25 9.88 2.53 17.72
CA TRP A 25 8.51 3.05 17.71
C TRP A 25 8.10 3.60 16.34
N VAL A 26 9.05 4.22 15.62
CA VAL A 26 8.83 4.77 14.28
C VAL A 26 8.46 3.67 13.30
N SER A 27 9.16 2.53 13.31
CA SER A 27 8.83 1.42 12.40
C SER A 27 7.46 0.79 12.69
N HIS A 28 7.05 0.72 13.95
CA HIS A 28 5.67 0.33 14.30
C HIS A 28 4.64 1.32 13.77
N MET A 29 4.93 2.62 13.85
CA MET A 29 4.03 3.66 13.35
C MET A 29 3.88 3.60 11.83
N GLU A 30 4.99 3.53 11.11
CA GLU A 30 5.03 3.56 9.64
C GLU A 30 4.43 2.30 9.01
N HIS A 31 4.60 1.13 9.64
CA HIS A 31 4.19 -0.15 9.06
C HIS A 31 2.95 -0.73 9.71
N THR A 32 2.81 -0.73 11.04
CA THR A 32 1.67 -1.38 11.69
C THR A 32 0.49 -0.42 11.85
N PHE A 33 0.70 0.73 12.50
CA PHE A 33 -0.38 1.69 12.74
C PHE A 33 -0.92 2.28 11.45
N ASN A 34 -0.06 2.62 10.49
CA ASN A 34 -0.48 3.11 9.19
C ASN A 34 -1.50 2.18 8.51
N SER A 35 -1.26 0.86 8.53
CA SER A 35 -2.20 -0.11 7.96
C SER A 35 -3.51 -0.22 8.74
N VAL A 36 -3.47 -0.13 10.07
CA VAL A 36 -4.68 -0.08 10.90
C VAL A 36 -5.51 1.16 10.57
N LEU A 37 -4.87 2.33 10.45
CA LEU A 37 -5.54 3.57 10.08
C LEU A 37 -6.16 3.47 8.69
N MET A 38 -5.47 2.86 7.72
CA MET A 38 -6.02 2.67 6.38
C MET A 38 -7.24 1.73 6.37
N LEU A 39 -7.27 0.71 7.22
CA LEU A 39 -8.44 -0.16 7.37
C LEU A 39 -9.60 0.58 8.03
N ILE A 40 -9.36 1.44 9.02
CA ILE A 40 -10.40 2.28 9.63
C ILE A 40 -10.97 3.23 8.59
N GLU A 41 -10.13 3.94 7.84
CA GLU A 41 -10.54 4.83 6.76
C GLU A 41 -11.36 4.09 5.70
N PHE A 42 -10.95 2.87 5.34
CA PHE A 42 -11.69 2.02 4.42
C PHE A 42 -13.14 1.80 4.86
N PHE A 43 -13.39 1.52 6.14
CA PHE A 43 -14.74 1.29 6.64
C PHE A 43 -15.56 2.58 6.68
N LEU A 44 -14.94 3.69 7.08
CA LEU A 44 -15.58 5.01 7.15
C LEU A 44 -15.90 5.59 5.76
N TYR A 45 -15.13 5.25 4.74
CA TYR A 45 -15.29 5.79 3.39
C TYR A 45 -16.59 5.29 2.73
N GLY A 46 -17.55 6.19 2.46
CA GLY A 46 -18.89 5.82 2.02
C GLY A 46 -19.02 5.38 0.56
N ALA A 47 -18.02 5.64 -0.30
CA ALA A 47 -18.10 5.37 -1.73
C ALA A 47 -17.35 4.08 -2.12
N PRO A 48 -17.76 3.39 -3.20
CA PRO A 48 -17.01 2.26 -3.72
C PRO A 48 -15.67 2.73 -4.31
N LEU A 49 -14.61 1.98 -4.03
CA LEU A 49 -13.31 2.16 -4.68
C LEU A 49 -13.41 1.80 -6.17
N GLN A 50 -12.71 2.54 -7.01
CA GLN A 50 -12.68 2.29 -8.44
C GLN A 50 -11.50 1.37 -8.77
N GLY A 51 -11.78 0.31 -9.53
CA GLY A 51 -10.74 -0.61 -10.00
C GLY A 51 -9.74 0.08 -10.92
N SER A 52 -10.18 1.12 -11.64
CA SER A 52 -9.34 1.95 -12.51
C SER A 52 -8.16 2.55 -11.75
N ASP A 53 -8.27 2.85 -10.46
CA ASP A 53 -7.20 3.48 -9.66
C ASP A 53 -5.94 2.62 -9.47
N PHE A 54 -5.86 1.45 -10.11
CA PHE A 54 -4.66 0.62 -10.13
C PHE A 54 -3.45 1.33 -10.74
N TYR A 55 -3.66 2.32 -11.63
CA TYR A 55 -2.56 3.09 -12.23
C TYR A 55 -1.76 3.86 -11.15
N TRP A 56 -2.40 4.31 -10.07
CA TRP A 56 -1.70 4.95 -8.95
C TRP A 56 -0.79 3.97 -8.22
N VAL A 57 -1.29 2.76 -7.96
CA VAL A 57 -0.52 1.70 -7.30
C VAL A 57 0.65 1.28 -8.18
N PHE A 58 0.41 1.08 -9.47
CA PHE A 58 1.46 0.72 -10.42
C PHE A 58 2.52 1.81 -10.57
N SER A 59 2.09 3.07 -10.74
CA SER A 59 3.00 4.20 -10.97
C SER A 59 3.92 4.44 -9.77
N PHE A 60 3.38 4.46 -8.56
CA PHE A 60 4.19 4.67 -7.35
C PHE A 60 5.25 3.59 -7.16
N ASN A 61 4.86 2.31 -7.31
CA ASN A 61 5.81 1.20 -7.21
C ASN A 61 6.88 1.27 -8.30
N THR A 62 6.50 1.60 -9.54
CA THR A 62 7.44 1.75 -10.65
C THR A 62 8.43 2.88 -10.42
N VAL A 63 7.97 4.04 -9.95
CA VAL A 63 8.84 5.18 -9.62
C VAL A 63 9.82 4.80 -8.52
N TYR A 64 9.38 4.07 -7.50
CA TYR A 64 10.25 3.61 -6.42
C TYR A 64 11.32 2.60 -6.90
N ILE A 65 10.93 1.67 -7.78
CA ILE A 65 11.89 0.75 -8.42
C ILE A 65 12.93 1.54 -9.21
N LEU A 66 12.51 2.48 -10.05
CA LEU A 66 13.43 3.33 -10.83
C LEU A 66 14.38 4.12 -9.92
N TYR A 67 13.85 4.72 -8.85
CA TYR A 67 14.66 5.39 -7.84
C TYR A 67 15.72 4.45 -7.25
N SER A 68 15.34 3.21 -6.91
CA SER A 68 16.29 2.23 -6.36
C SER A 68 17.39 1.81 -7.33
N VAL A 69 17.09 1.74 -8.64
CA VAL A 69 18.08 1.44 -9.69
C VAL A 69 19.09 2.59 -9.80
N VAL A 70 18.59 3.83 -9.86
CA VAL A 70 19.44 5.03 -9.92
C VAL A 70 20.31 5.12 -8.67
N TYR A 71 19.73 4.86 -7.49
CA TYR A 71 20.47 4.83 -6.22
C TYR A 71 21.65 3.87 -6.26
N TYR A 72 21.45 2.65 -6.79
CA TYR A 72 22.53 1.67 -6.95
C TYR A 72 23.63 2.14 -7.92
N TRP A 73 23.24 2.69 -9.08
CA TRP A 73 24.20 3.19 -10.09
C TRP A 73 25.00 4.39 -9.64
N MET A 74 24.47 5.19 -8.73
CA MET A 74 25.18 6.33 -8.14
C MET A 74 26.04 5.94 -6.93
N ASP A 75 26.28 4.64 -6.71
CA ASP A 75 26.98 4.12 -5.54
C ASP A 75 26.36 4.61 -4.21
N GLY A 76 25.03 4.74 -4.16
CA GLY A 76 24.31 5.13 -2.94
C GLY A 76 24.54 4.13 -1.81
N ILE A 77 24.85 4.63 -0.62
CA ILE A 77 25.17 3.81 0.57
C ILE A 77 24.12 4.03 1.65
N ASN A 78 23.52 2.94 2.13
CA ASN A 78 22.54 3.00 3.21
C ASN A 78 23.20 3.19 4.58
N MET A 79 22.39 3.30 5.65
CA MET A 79 22.88 3.49 7.02
C MET A 79 23.85 2.40 7.51
N ASN A 80 23.80 1.20 6.89
CA ASN A 80 24.63 0.05 7.25
C ASN A 80 25.85 -0.13 6.33
N GLY A 81 26.11 0.81 5.42
CA GLY A 81 27.26 0.74 4.51
C GLY A 81 27.02 -0.10 3.25
N HIS A 82 25.79 -0.54 2.98
CA HIS A 82 25.48 -1.36 1.81
C HIS A 82 25.02 -0.53 0.61
N LYS A 83 25.34 -1.01 -0.61
CA LYS A 83 24.96 -0.39 -1.88
C LYS A 83 23.51 -0.70 -2.30
N PHE A 84 22.58 -0.81 -1.36
CA PHE A 84 21.17 -1.05 -1.66
C PHE A 84 20.32 -0.36 -0.59
N ILE A 85 19.11 0.06 -0.97
CA ILE A 85 18.18 0.66 0.00
C ILE A 85 17.64 -0.43 0.93
N TYR A 86 17.12 -1.49 0.33
CA TYR A 86 16.65 -2.70 1.00
C TYR A 86 17.36 -3.91 0.41
N ARG A 87 17.58 -4.95 1.21
CA ARG A 87 18.23 -6.18 0.74
C ARG A 87 17.45 -6.83 -0.41
N LEU A 88 16.13 -6.65 -0.41
CA LEU A 88 15.21 -7.10 -1.45
C LEU A 88 15.45 -6.42 -2.82
N LEU A 89 16.09 -5.25 -2.81
CA LEU A 89 16.41 -4.43 -3.99
C LEU A 89 17.93 -4.35 -4.20
N ASP A 90 18.65 -5.44 -3.89
CA ASP A 90 20.07 -5.53 -4.19
C ASP A 90 20.29 -5.80 -5.69
N TRP A 91 20.55 -4.72 -6.41
CA TRP A 91 20.81 -4.73 -7.85
C TRP A 91 22.17 -5.35 -8.24
N SER A 92 23.02 -5.74 -7.29
CA SER A 92 24.20 -6.56 -7.58
C SER A 92 23.83 -7.95 -8.10
N ASN A 93 22.67 -8.47 -7.70
CA ASN A 93 22.05 -9.67 -8.27
C ASN A 93 20.74 -9.30 -8.95
N ILE A 94 20.85 -8.93 -10.23
CA ILE A 94 19.71 -8.46 -11.04
C ILE A 94 18.56 -9.46 -11.10
N ASN A 95 18.84 -10.77 -11.10
CA ASN A 95 17.81 -11.80 -11.18
C ASN A 95 16.95 -11.80 -9.91
N THR A 96 17.59 -11.74 -8.74
CA THR A 96 16.88 -11.68 -7.46
C THR A 96 16.11 -10.36 -7.31
N ALA A 97 16.72 -9.22 -7.66
CA ALA A 97 16.05 -7.92 -7.59
C ALA A 97 14.81 -7.84 -8.51
N LEU A 98 14.91 -8.32 -9.75
CA LEU A 98 13.79 -8.36 -10.69
C LEU A 98 12.67 -9.30 -10.21
N LEU A 99 13.03 -10.48 -9.69
CA LEU A 99 12.06 -11.39 -9.10
C LEU A 99 11.32 -10.74 -7.93
N MET A 100 12.04 -10.08 -7.02
CA MET A 100 11.44 -9.39 -5.88
C MET A 100 10.53 -8.24 -6.31
N CYS A 101 10.96 -7.43 -7.29
CA CYS A 101 10.15 -6.34 -7.83
C CYS A 101 8.85 -6.85 -8.46
N THR A 102 8.92 -7.91 -9.27
CA THR A 102 7.74 -8.49 -9.93
C THR A 102 6.79 -9.13 -8.92
N MET A 103 7.31 -9.83 -7.91
CA MET A 103 6.51 -10.40 -6.81
C MET A 103 5.82 -9.29 -5.98
N ALA A 104 6.56 -8.25 -5.58
CA ALA A 104 6.02 -7.15 -4.81
C ALA A 104 4.94 -6.39 -5.60
N LEU A 105 5.20 -6.06 -6.87
CA LEU A 105 4.22 -5.39 -7.73
C LEU A 105 2.94 -6.21 -7.90
N SER A 106 3.09 -7.52 -8.12
CA SER A 106 1.95 -8.44 -8.21
C SER A 106 1.15 -8.48 -6.91
N MET A 107 1.82 -8.49 -5.77
CA MET A 107 1.20 -8.43 -4.45
C MET A 107 0.41 -7.13 -4.25
N PHE A 108 1.00 -5.96 -4.59
CA PHE A 108 0.30 -4.68 -4.47
C PHE A 108 -0.93 -4.59 -5.37
N LEU A 109 -0.85 -5.10 -6.60
CA LEU A 109 -2.00 -5.18 -7.51
C LEU A 109 -3.09 -6.12 -6.96
N LEU A 110 -2.70 -7.28 -6.43
CA LEU A 110 -3.63 -8.22 -5.80
C LEU A 110 -4.36 -7.55 -4.63
N LEU A 111 -3.64 -6.84 -3.74
CA LEU A 111 -4.23 -6.08 -2.64
C LEU A 111 -5.17 -4.98 -3.11
N HIS A 112 -4.85 -4.29 -4.21
CA HIS A 112 -5.74 -3.28 -4.79
C HIS A 112 -7.04 -3.90 -5.32
N PHE A 113 -6.97 -5.02 -6.02
CA PHE A 113 -8.16 -5.68 -6.53
C PHE A 113 -9.01 -6.30 -5.43
N THR A 114 -8.40 -6.89 -4.39
CA THR A 114 -9.15 -7.43 -3.24
C THR A 114 -9.85 -6.32 -2.45
N THR A 115 -9.17 -5.21 -2.18
CA THR A 115 -9.78 -4.05 -1.49
C THR A 115 -10.88 -3.39 -2.33
N THR A 116 -10.71 -3.32 -3.66
CA THR A 116 -11.76 -2.87 -4.59
C THR A 116 -12.98 -3.79 -4.54
N LEU A 117 -12.77 -5.11 -4.55
CA LEU A 117 -13.86 -6.08 -4.43
C LEU A 117 -14.59 -5.95 -3.09
N LEU A 118 -13.84 -5.88 -1.99
CA LEU A 118 -14.39 -5.66 -0.64
C LEU A 118 -15.20 -4.36 -0.57
N SER A 119 -14.72 -3.29 -1.22
CA SER A 119 -15.43 -2.01 -1.29
C SER A 119 -16.78 -2.12 -1.99
N LYS A 120 -16.82 -2.84 -3.12
CA LYS A 120 -18.07 -3.11 -3.85
C LYS A 120 -19.03 -3.97 -3.04
N VAL A 121 -18.52 -5.01 -2.37
CA VAL A 121 -19.33 -5.86 -1.47
C VAL A 121 -19.90 -5.04 -0.32
N LYS A 122 -19.08 -4.18 0.31
CA LYS A 122 -19.53 -3.25 1.37
C LYS A 122 -20.64 -2.33 0.86
N PHE A 123 -20.43 -1.68 -0.28
CA PHE A 123 -21.42 -0.77 -0.86
C PHE A 123 -22.73 -1.49 -1.22
N TRP A 124 -22.64 -2.70 -1.76
CA TRP A 124 -23.80 -3.56 -2.05
C TRP A 124 -24.56 -3.93 -0.76
N LEU A 125 -23.86 -4.34 0.30
CA LEU A 125 -24.45 -4.63 1.61
C LEU A 125 -25.14 -3.40 2.18
N CYS A 126 -24.50 -2.24 2.17
CA CYS A 126 -25.09 -0.99 2.63
C CYS A 126 -26.38 -0.65 1.87
N ASN A 127 -26.38 -0.73 0.53
CA ASN A 127 -27.57 -0.46 -0.26
C ASN A 127 -28.71 -1.47 -0.03
N LYS A 128 -28.39 -2.70 0.39
CA LYS A 128 -29.38 -3.74 0.66
C LYS A 128 -29.94 -3.67 2.08
N LEU A 129 -29.09 -3.38 3.06
CA LEU A 129 -29.44 -3.43 4.49
C LEU A 129 -29.92 -2.09 5.05
N VAL A 130 -29.48 -0.97 4.48
CA VAL A 130 -29.86 0.37 4.94
C VAL A 130 -31.21 0.76 4.31
N PRO A 131 -32.24 1.08 5.11
CA PRO A 131 -33.52 1.56 4.60
C PRO A 131 -33.33 2.77 3.67
N LYS A 132 -33.99 2.76 2.51
CA LYS A 132 -33.90 3.85 1.51
C LYS A 132 -34.20 5.24 2.10
N ARG A 133 -35.03 5.32 3.16
CA ARG A 133 -35.33 6.56 3.89
C ARG A 133 -34.08 7.23 4.49
N LEU A 134 -33.07 6.47 4.91
CA LEU A 134 -31.80 7.00 5.44
C LEU A 134 -30.84 7.42 4.31
N LEU A 135 -30.95 6.79 3.13
CA LEU A 135 -30.16 7.13 1.94
C LEU A 135 -30.70 8.37 1.20
N THR A 136 -31.96 8.76 1.44
CA THR A 136 -32.60 9.94 0.84
C THR A 136 -32.68 11.13 1.79
N LEU A 137 -32.06 11.07 2.97
CA LEU A 137 -31.95 12.27 3.80
C LEU A 137 -31.17 13.31 3.00
N PRO A 138 -31.75 14.49 2.71
CA PRO A 138 -30.99 15.54 2.07
C PRO A 138 -29.78 15.82 2.97
N ASN A 139 -28.62 15.97 2.34
CA ASN A 139 -27.37 16.32 2.97
C ASN A 139 -27.50 17.74 3.56
N LYS A 140 -28.27 17.90 4.63
CA LYS A 140 -28.39 19.12 5.43
C LYS A 140 -27.23 19.13 6.43
N VAL A 141 -26.02 19.11 5.89
CA VAL A 141 -24.87 19.71 6.55
C VAL A 141 -24.56 20.94 5.71
N THR A 142 -25.35 21.98 5.95
CA THR A 142 -24.99 23.36 5.64
C THR A 142 -23.64 23.59 6.31
N LEU A 143 -22.58 23.59 5.51
CA LEU A 143 -21.32 24.23 5.87
C LEU A 143 -21.62 25.72 5.94
N VAL A 144 -21.75 26.23 7.16
CA VAL A 144 -21.60 27.64 7.52
C VAL A 144 -20.12 27.88 7.78
#